data_AF-A0A829W033-F1
#
_entry.id   AF-A0A829W033-F1
#
_cell.length_a   1.000
_cell.length_b   1.000
_cell.length_c   1.000
_cell.angle_alpha   90.00
_cell.angle_beta   90.00
_cell.angle_gamma   90.00
#
_symmetry.space_group_name_H-M   'P 1'
#
loop_
_entity.id
_entity.type
_entity.pdbx_description
1 polymer ?
#
loop_
_entity_poly.entity_id
_entity_poly.type
_entity_poly.pdbx_seq_one_letter_code
_entity_poly.pdbx_strand_id
1 'polypeptide(L)'
;MAIVMTSTACSSGSGSTTATPENKETTAVQSAEEEKKEDTAAAPEENYTLMFGHAQTETHPYQACFQEWADAVAEKTNGGLVIDLYPSNTLGSE
;
A
#
# COMPACT_ATOMS: atom_id res chain seq x y z
N MET A 1 2.20 -13.22 -56.09
CA MET A 1 1.61 -13.37 -54.73
C MET A 1 2.41 -14.38 -53.95
N ALA A 2 3.11 -13.94 -52.91
CA ALA A 2 3.68 -14.83 -51.90
C ALA A 2 3.80 -14.02 -50.60
N ILE A 3 2.90 -14.28 -49.66
CA ILE A 3 3.09 -13.94 -48.24
C ILE A 3 2.78 -15.21 -47.48
N VAL A 4 3.87 -15.78 -46.95
CA VAL A 4 3.96 -17.03 -46.19
C VAL A 4 3.38 -16.81 -44.80
N MET A 5 2.56 -17.76 -44.33
CA MET A 5 1.93 -17.77 -43.02
C MET A 5 2.91 -18.20 -41.92
N THR A 6 3.15 -17.35 -40.94
CA THR A 6 3.95 -17.64 -39.74
C THR A 6 3.05 -18.06 -38.59
N SER A 7 3.12 -19.33 -38.20
CA SER A 7 2.66 -19.84 -36.90
C SER A 7 3.86 -19.96 -35.95
N THR A 8 3.72 -19.46 -34.73
CA THR A 8 4.69 -19.63 -33.63
C THR A 8 3.87 -19.76 -32.36
N ALA A 9 3.56 -20.99 -31.94
CA ALA A 9 4.37 -21.89 -31.13
C ALA A 9 4.36 -21.48 -29.64
N CYS A 10 3.41 -22.05 -28.91
CA CYS A 10 3.32 -22.03 -27.45
C CYS A 10 4.33 -23.05 -26.90
N SER A 11 5.43 -22.56 -26.33
CA SER A 11 6.46 -23.37 -25.66
C SER A 11 6.21 -23.35 -24.15
N SER A 12 5.72 -24.48 -23.63
CA SER A 12 5.69 -24.81 -22.21
C SER A 12 7.07 -25.33 -21.81
N GLY A 13 7.80 -24.55 -21.02
CA GLY A 13 9.14 -24.87 -20.54
C GLY A 13 9.16 -25.12 -19.03
N SER A 14 9.27 -26.40 -18.65
CA SER A 14 9.70 -26.85 -17.32
C SER A 14 11.22 -26.79 -17.26
N GLY A 15 11.78 -26.12 -16.25
CA GLY A 15 13.22 -25.92 -16.11
C GLY A 15 13.60 -25.46 -14.71
N SER A 16 14.21 -26.38 -13.96
CA SER A 16 14.75 -26.22 -12.62
C SER A 16 16.12 -25.55 -12.68
N THR A 17 16.32 -24.40 -12.02
CA THR A 17 17.66 -23.92 -11.63
C THR A 17 17.60 -23.08 -10.34
N THR A 18 18.32 -23.55 -9.34
CA THR A 18 18.78 -22.85 -8.13
C THR A 18 19.50 -21.54 -8.46
N ALA A 19 19.08 -20.44 -7.84
CA ALA A 19 19.94 -19.29 -7.53
C ALA A 19 19.26 -18.42 -6.45
N THR A 20 19.66 -18.62 -5.19
CA THR A 20 19.37 -17.71 -4.08
C THR A 20 20.48 -16.66 -4.03
N PRO A 21 20.18 -15.36 -4.21
CA PRO A 21 21.01 -14.29 -3.70
C PRO A 21 20.58 -13.98 -2.26
N GLU A 22 21.39 -14.41 -1.28
CA GLU A 22 21.31 -13.90 0.09
C GLU A 22 21.90 -12.49 0.09
N ASN A 23 21.03 -11.51 -0.13
CA ASN A 23 21.34 -10.10 0.00
C ASN A 23 21.53 -9.77 1.48
N LYS A 24 22.79 -9.82 1.90
CA LYS A 24 23.45 -8.96 2.88
C LYS A 24 22.48 -8.06 3.67
N GLU A 25 22.18 -8.50 4.87
CA GLU A 25 21.60 -7.70 5.95
C GLU A 25 22.42 -6.40 6.06
N THR A 26 21.79 -5.31 5.61
CA THR A 26 22.31 -3.96 5.77
C THR A 26 21.72 -3.43 7.07
N THR A 27 22.60 -3.33 8.05
CA THR A 27 22.68 -2.25 9.03
C THR A 27 21.34 -1.66 9.49
N ALA A 28 20.88 -2.14 10.63
CA ALA A 28 19.99 -1.41 11.52
C ALA A 28 20.57 -0.01 11.81
N VAL A 29 19.90 1.02 11.30
CA VAL A 29 20.08 2.41 11.77
C VAL A 29 19.08 2.60 12.90
N GLN A 30 19.60 2.56 14.12
CA GLN A 30 18.95 3.12 15.29
C GLN A 30 19.44 4.56 15.45
N SER A 31 18.49 5.46 15.72
CA SER A 31 18.67 6.81 16.27
C SER A 31 18.94 7.96 15.28
N ALA A 32 17.90 8.75 15.07
CA ALA A 32 17.93 10.22 15.04
C ALA A 32 16.49 10.67 15.34
N GLU A 33 16.15 10.79 16.62
CA GLU A 33 15.98 12.08 17.29
C GLU A 33 14.94 12.97 16.58
N GLU A 34 13.75 12.98 17.18
CA GLU A 34 12.75 14.03 17.08
C GLU A 34 13.40 15.40 17.30
N GLU A 35 13.73 16.10 16.21
CA GLU A 35 13.56 17.54 16.21
C GLU A 35 12.07 17.81 16.01
N LYS A 36 11.36 18.03 17.12
CA LYS A 36 10.06 18.69 17.13
C LYS A 36 10.26 20.13 16.65
N LYS A 37 10.41 20.29 15.33
CA LYS A 37 10.10 21.54 14.66
C LYS A 37 8.62 21.75 14.83
N GLU A 38 8.26 22.77 15.59
CA GLU A 38 6.91 23.30 15.63
C GLU A 38 6.62 23.94 14.27
N ASP A 39 6.34 23.09 13.28
CA ASP A 39 5.75 23.47 12.01
C ASP A 39 4.30 23.84 12.36
N THR A 40 4.01 25.15 12.41
CA THR A 40 2.63 25.61 12.34
C THR A 40 2.13 25.23 10.96
N ALA A 41 1.65 24.00 10.88
CA ALA A 41 1.24 23.42 9.63
C ALA A 41 0.03 24.18 9.11
N ALA A 42 0.08 24.56 7.84
CA ALA A 42 -0.96 25.35 7.21
C ALA A 42 -2.30 24.60 7.24
N ALA A 43 -3.40 25.33 7.43
CA ALA A 43 -4.73 24.76 7.32
C ALA A 43 -4.94 24.19 5.91
N PRO A 44 -5.65 23.05 5.77
CA PRO A 44 -5.93 22.47 4.45
C PRO A 44 -6.83 23.41 3.64
N GLU A 45 -6.50 23.58 2.36
CA GLU A 45 -7.29 24.39 1.41
C GLU A 45 -8.67 23.76 1.15
N GLU A 46 -8.75 22.42 1.12
CA GLU A 46 -9.96 21.63 0.85
C GLU A 46 -10.00 20.40 1.76
N ASN A 47 -11.21 19.90 2.04
CA ASN A 47 -11.43 18.72 2.89
C ASN A 47 -12.08 17.59 2.10
N TYR A 48 -11.50 16.39 2.19
CA TYR A 48 -11.95 15.19 1.51
C TYR A 48 -12.15 14.04 2.50
N THR A 49 -13.13 13.18 2.19
CA THR A 49 -13.34 11.91 2.90
C THR A 49 -13.24 10.76 1.92
N LEU A 50 -12.32 9.83 2.19
CA LEU A 50 -12.20 8.57 1.46
C LEU A 50 -12.89 7.46 2.27
N MET A 51 -13.97 6.90 1.73
CA MET A 51 -14.61 5.71 2.29
C MET A 51 -13.84 4.47 1.82
N PHE A 52 -13.15 3.79 2.72
CA PHE A 52 -12.31 2.64 2.42
C PHE A 52 -12.91 1.36 2.97
N GLY A 53 -13.33 0.46 2.09
CA GLY A 53 -13.87 -0.86 2.44
C GLY A 53 -12.81 -1.95 2.44
N HIS A 54 -12.90 -2.91 3.35
CA HIS A 54 -12.10 -4.15 3.29
C HIS A 54 -12.87 -5.36 3.83
N ALA A 55 -12.41 -6.56 3.47
CA ALA A 55 -13.15 -7.81 3.70
C ALA A 55 -13.05 -8.38 5.13
N GLN A 56 -11.99 -8.04 5.85
CA GLN A 56 -11.72 -8.59 7.18
C GLN A 56 -12.58 -7.90 8.26
N THR A 57 -12.72 -8.55 9.41
CA THR A 57 -13.42 -7.99 10.58
C THR A 57 -12.59 -6.93 11.29
N GLU A 58 -13.24 -6.13 12.14
CA GLU A 58 -12.60 -5.12 13.00
C GLU A 58 -11.55 -5.69 13.96
N THR A 59 -11.64 -6.98 14.29
CA THR A 59 -10.70 -7.65 15.19
C THR A 59 -9.49 -8.22 14.47
N HIS A 60 -9.46 -8.17 13.14
CA HIS A 60 -8.33 -8.66 12.36
C HIS A 60 -7.16 -7.67 12.47
N PRO A 61 -5.89 -8.13 12.52
CA PRO A 61 -4.73 -7.24 12.66
C PRO A 61 -4.63 -6.15 11.58
N TYR A 62 -5.15 -6.41 10.37
CA TYR A 62 -5.22 -5.40 9.31
C TYR A 62 -6.07 -4.19 9.66
N GLN A 63 -7.07 -4.32 10.54
CA GLN A 63 -7.82 -3.16 11.03
C GLN A 63 -6.87 -2.14 11.66
N ALA A 64 -5.95 -2.59 12.52
CA ALA A 64 -4.99 -1.72 13.17
C ALA A 64 -4.07 -1.06 12.14
N CYS A 65 -3.57 -1.82 11.16
CA CYS A 65 -2.75 -1.27 10.08
C CYS A 65 -3.48 -0.18 9.27
N PHE A 66 -4.76 -0.39 8.96
CA PHE A 66 -5.55 0.60 8.23
C PHE A 66 -5.90 1.82 9.07
N GLN A 67 -6.09 1.65 10.38
CA GLN A 67 -6.27 2.77 11.30
C GLN A 67 -5.01 3.63 11.38
N GLU A 68 -3.84 3.01 11.56
CA GLU A 68 -2.56 3.72 11.55
C GLU A 68 -2.32 4.46 10.23
N TRP A 69 -2.71 3.85 9.10
CA TRP A 69 -2.66 4.52 7.80
C TRP A 69 -3.62 5.72 7.73
N ALA A 70 -4.87 5.56 8.16
CA ALA A 70 -5.86 6.63 8.19
C ALA A 70 -5.38 7.82 9.02
N ASP A 71 -4.85 7.56 10.21
CA ASP A 71 -4.30 8.57 11.12
C ASP A 71 -3.09 9.27 10.50
N ALA A 72 -2.17 8.51 9.92
CA ALA A 72 -0.97 9.03 9.28
C ALA A 72 -1.27 9.88 8.04
N VAL A 73 -2.38 9.63 7.34
CA VAL A 73 -2.85 10.46 6.22
C VAL A 73 -3.49 11.73 6.74
N ALA A 74 -4.35 11.64 7.76
CA ALA A 74 -4.96 12.82 8.36
C ALA A 74 -3.90 13.78 8.92
N GLU A 75 -2.87 13.26 9.60
CA GLU A 75 -1.76 14.07 10.11
C GLU A 75 -0.99 14.76 8.99
N LYS A 76 -0.55 14.02 7.97
CA LYS A 76 0.25 14.56 6.85
C LYS A 76 -0.51 15.53 5.96
N THR A 77 -1.84 15.53 6.03
CA THR A 77 -2.71 16.41 5.24
C THR A 77 -3.36 17.50 6.09
N ASN A 78 -2.96 17.63 7.36
CA ASN A 78 -3.54 18.60 8.30
C ASN A 78 -5.06 18.47 8.43
N GLY A 79 -5.58 17.24 8.34
CA GLY A 79 -7.01 16.93 8.34
C GLY A 79 -7.71 17.13 7.00
N GLY A 80 -7.00 17.59 5.96
CA GLY A 80 -7.57 17.82 4.62
C GLY A 80 -7.98 16.53 3.91
N LEU A 81 -7.44 15.37 4.29
CA LEU A 81 -7.92 14.07 3.86
C LEU A 81 -8.13 13.16 5.07
N VAL A 82 -9.38 12.75 5.28
CA VAL A 82 -9.76 11.77 6.29
C VAL A 82 -10.17 10.47 5.60
N ILE A 83 -9.71 9.34 6.15
CA ILE A 83 -10.09 8.02 5.67
C ILE A 83 -11.07 7.41 6.67
N ASP A 84 -12.24 7.00 6.18
CA ASP A 84 -13.29 6.35 6.96
C ASP A 84 -13.30 4.86 6.62
N LEU A 85 -13.14 4.01 7.64
CA LEU A 85 -12.87 2.58 7.48
C LEU A 85 -14.16 1.76 7.61
N TYR A 86 -14.39 0.92 6.61
CA TYR A 86 -15.59 0.09 6.48
C TYR A 86 -15.21 -1.40 6.40
N PRO A 87 -15.04 -2.08 7.55
CA PRO A 87 -14.67 -3.48 7.60
C PRO A 87 -15.82 -4.39 7.14
N SER A 88 -15.54 -5.68 7.01
CA SER A 88 -16.52 -6.73 6.73
C SER A 88 -17.36 -6.53 5.46
N ASN A 89 -16.77 -5.96 4.40
CA ASN A 89 -17.45 -5.68 3.13
C ASN A 89 -18.75 -4.86 3.29
N THR A 90 -18.79 -3.95 4.27
CA THR A 90 -19.99 -3.13 4.56
C THR A 90 -20.34 -2.16 3.44
N LEU A 91 -19.38 -1.78 2.60
CA LEU A 91 -19.61 -0.98 1.38
C LEU A 91 -20.01 -1.82 0.16
N GLY A 92 -20.08 -3.15 0.30
CA GLY A 92 -20.26 -4.09 -0.79
C GLY A 92 -19.09 -5.05 -0.92
N SER A 93 -19.32 -6.13 -1.65
CA SER A 93 -18.31 -7.12 -2.00
C SER A 93 -17.66 -6.77 -3.35
N GLU A 94 -16.34 -6.90 -3.41
CA GLU A 94 -15.55 -6.78 -4.65
C GLU A 94 -15.75 -7.95 -5.63
#